data_AF-A0A382YK82-F1
#
_entry.id   AF-A0A382YK82-F1
#
_cell.length_a   1.000
_cell.length_b   1.000
_cell.length_c   1.000
_cell.angle_alpha   90.00
_cell.angle_beta   90.00
_cell.angle_gamma   90.00
#
_symmetry.space_group_name_H-M   'P 1'
#
loop_
_entity.id
_entity.type
_entity.pdbx_description
1 polymer ?
#
loop_
_entity_poly.entity_id
_entity_poly.type
_entity_poly.pdbx_seq_one_letter_code
_entity_poly.pdbx_strand_id
1 'polypeptide(L)'
;PAPVTFLIPDNGFCPDWVKGNHGTVALRVSAHSVVQLLCNLVNGPIVSTSANRSGCAPALTEAEVSSVFGTEIDVIVSGEVSGSEGPSEIRDLLSGEVLRPGRVV
;
A
#
# COMPACT_ATOMS: atom_id res chain seq x y z
N PRO A 1 1.59 1.58 -14.43
CA PRO A 1 2.53 0.96 -13.46
C PRO A 1 2.05 -0.45 -13.07
N ALA A 2 2.94 -1.42 -12.89
CA ALA A 2 2.56 -2.77 -12.45
C ALA A 2 2.32 -2.80 -10.92
N PRO A 3 1.50 -3.73 -10.38
CA PRO A 3 1.23 -3.85 -8.94
C PRO A 3 2.41 -4.55 -8.21
N VAL A 4 3.60 -3.95 -8.29
CA VAL A 4 4.83 -4.42 -7.66
C VAL A 4 5.25 -3.42 -6.59
N THR A 5 5.53 -3.93 -5.39
CA THR A 5 6.16 -3.21 -4.30
C THR A 5 7.64 -3.59 -4.28
N PHE A 6 8.53 -2.60 -4.34
CA PHE A 6 9.97 -2.82 -4.28
C PHE A 6 10.49 -2.60 -2.86
N LEU A 7 11.33 -3.50 -2.36
CA LEU A 7 12.21 -3.19 -1.24
C LEU A 7 13.42 -2.44 -1.79
N ILE A 8 13.65 -1.23 -1.30
CA ILE A 8 14.76 -0.36 -1.68
C ILE A 8 15.62 -0.04 -0.44
N PRO A 9 16.94 0.16 -0.57
CA PRO A 9 17.77 0.60 0.54
C PRO A 9 17.25 1.91 1.16
N ASP A 10 17.22 1.96 2.49
CA ASP A 10 16.90 3.19 3.21
C ASP A 10 17.98 4.24 2.98
N ASN A 11 17.56 5.46 2.62
CA ASN A 11 18.43 6.61 2.42
C ASN A 11 18.39 7.60 3.61
N GLY A 12 17.73 7.23 4.71
CA GLY A 12 17.58 8.06 5.91
C GLY A 12 16.40 9.03 5.87
N PHE A 13 15.60 9.05 4.79
CA PHE A 13 14.39 9.88 4.71
C PHE A 13 13.19 9.26 5.42
N CYS A 14 13.10 7.92 5.43
CA CYS A 14 11.93 7.21 5.96
C CYS A 14 12.00 7.09 7.49
N PRO A 15 10.94 7.47 8.23
CA PRO A 15 10.93 7.30 9.68
C PRO A 15 11.05 5.84 10.13
N ASP A 16 11.73 5.60 11.25
CA ASP A 16 11.91 4.25 11.81
C ASP A 16 10.58 3.56 12.14
N TRP A 17 9.52 4.28 12.46
CA TRP A 17 8.19 3.69 12.72
C TRP A 17 7.49 3.18 11.45
N VAL A 18 7.99 3.52 10.26
CA VAL A 18 7.51 2.99 8.98
C VAL A 18 8.31 1.76 8.56
N LYS A 19 9.65 1.83 8.63
CA LYS A 19 10.56 0.74 8.19
C LYS A 19 10.92 -0.26 9.29
N GLY A 20 10.58 0.02 10.55
CA GLY A 20 10.98 -0.78 11.70
C GLY A 20 12.49 -0.93 11.80
N ASN A 21 12.95 -2.15 12.10
CA ASN A 21 14.38 -2.48 12.22
C ASN A 21 15.03 -2.85 10.86
N HIS A 22 14.36 -2.61 9.74
CA HIS A 22 14.85 -2.99 8.41
C HIS A 22 15.76 -1.91 7.82
N GLY A 23 16.81 -2.34 7.10
CA GLY A 23 17.67 -1.47 6.29
C GLY A 23 17.08 -1.10 4.92
N THR A 24 15.82 -1.49 4.66
CA THR A 24 15.10 -1.26 3.42
C THR A 24 13.71 -0.69 3.69
N VAL A 25 13.14 -0.03 2.69
CA VAL A 25 11.78 0.54 2.70
C VAL A 25 10.99 -0.09 1.56
N ALA A 26 9.74 -0.47 1.82
CA ALA A 26 8.81 -0.96 0.82
C ALA A 26 8.15 0.21 0.07
N LEU A 27 8.45 0.38 -1.21
CA LEU A 27 7.93 1.46 -2.05
C LEU A 27 7.11 0.90 -3.23
N ARG A 28 5.94 1.49 -3.49
CA ARG A 28 5.10 1.16 -4.64
C ARG A 28 4.72 2.41 -5.41
N VAL A 29 4.94 2.41 -6.72
CA VAL A 29 4.43 3.44 -7.63
C VAL A 29 3.07 3.00 -8.17
N SER A 30 1.99 3.55 -7.62
CA SER A 30 0.63 3.14 -7.97
C SER A 30 0.22 3.63 -9.37
N ALA A 31 -0.50 2.78 -10.12
CA ALA A 31 -1.20 3.16 -11.34
C ALA A 31 -2.59 3.76 -11.07
N HIS A 32 -3.06 3.70 -9.83
CA HIS A 32 -4.39 4.16 -9.47
C HIS A 32 -4.45 5.69 -9.43
N SER A 33 -5.31 6.29 -10.24
CA SER A 33 -5.42 7.75 -10.41
C SER A 33 -5.69 8.49 -9.10
N VAL A 34 -6.60 7.98 -8.26
CA VAL A 34 -6.88 8.55 -6.93
C VAL A 34 -5.64 8.56 -6.03
N VAL A 35 -4.85 7.48 -6.00
CA VAL A 35 -3.61 7.43 -5.20
C VAL A 35 -2.59 8.45 -5.70
N GLN A 36 -2.44 8.60 -7.02
CA GLN A 36 -1.56 9.61 -7.61
C GLN A 36 -2.01 11.02 -7.23
N LEU A 37 -3.32 11.30 -7.31
CA LEU A 37 -3.89 12.58 -6.91
C LEU A 37 -3.63 12.86 -5.43
N LEU A 38 -3.85 11.89 -4.55
CA LEU A 38 -3.60 12.05 -3.11
C LEU A 38 -2.13 12.35 -2.82
N CYS A 39 -1.19 11.62 -3.43
CA CYS A 39 0.24 11.89 -3.28
C CYS A 39 0.61 13.31 -3.76
N ASN A 40 0.01 13.78 -4.86
CA ASN A 40 0.22 15.13 -5.37
C ASN A 40 -0.35 16.20 -4.42
N LEU A 41 -1.54 15.98 -3.86
CA LEU A 41 -2.19 16.90 -2.93
C LEU A 41 -1.39 17.07 -1.63
N VAL A 42 -0.78 15.99 -1.13
CA VAL A 42 0.08 16.06 0.07
C VAL A 42 1.53 16.43 -0.26
N ASN A 43 1.85 16.62 -1.55
CA ASN A 43 3.20 16.87 -2.06
C ASN A 43 4.24 15.87 -1.52
N GLY A 44 3.88 14.58 -1.50
CA GLY A 44 4.70 13.56 -0.88
C GLY A 44 4.13 12.13 -0.97
N PRO A 45 4.85 11.14 -0.40
CA PRO A 45 4.38 9.77 -0.35
C PRO A 45 3.31 9.57 0.72
N ILE A 46 2.48 8.55 0.53
CA ILE A 46 1.49 8.10 1.52
C ILE A 46 1.88 6.70 1.99
N VAL A 47 1.93 6.53 3.31
CA VAL A 47 2.06 5.20 3.93
C VAL A 47 0.68 4.57 3.96
N SER A 48 0.55 3.35 3.44
CA SER A 48 -0.72 2.63 3.37
C SER A 48 -0.55 1.16 3.70
N THR A 49 -1.52 0.59 4.41
CA THR A 49 -1.71 -0.87 4.58
C THR A 49 -3.00 -1.30 3.88
N SER A 50 -3.33 -2.59 3.95
CA SER A 50 -4.70 -3.03 3.64
C SER A 50 -5.69 -2.42 4.64
N ALA A 51 -6.88 -2.06 4.17
CA ALA A 51 -7.93 -1.45 4.98
C ALA A 51 -8.67 -2.51 5.80
N ASN A 52 -8.05 -2.96 6.90
CA ASN A 52 -8.63 -3.93 7.83
C ASN A 52 -8.13 -3.75 9.25
N ARG A 53 -8.87 -4.31 10.21
CA ARG A 53 -8.31 -4.63 11.52
C ARG A 53 -7.32 -5.78 11.39
N SER A 54 -6.28 -5.76 12.21
CA SER A 54 -5.21 -6.77 12.18
C SER A 54 -5.80 -8.19 12.29
N GLY A 55 -5.38 -9.09 11.40
CA GLY A 55 -5.88 -10.47 11.33
C GLY A 55 -7.19 -10.67 10.57
N CYS A 56 -7.89 -9.62 10.17
CA CYS A 56 -9.13 -9.70 9.38
C CYS A 56 -8.87 -9.55 7.86
N ALA A 57 -9.85 -9.96 7.06
CA ALA A 57 -9.84 -9.73 5.62
C ALA A 57 -9.89 -8.21 5.30
N PRO A 58 -9.25 -7.75 4.21
CA PRO A 58 -9.35 -6.38 3.73
C PRO A 58 -10.76 -6.01 3.32
N ALA A 59 -11.21 -4.81 3.69
CA ALA A 59 -12.36 -4.18 3.05
C ALA A 59 -11.97 -3.76 1.62
N LEU A 60 -12.83 -4.08 0.65
CA LEU A 60 -12.63 -3.82 -0.77
C LEU A 60 -13.62 -2.78 -1.31
N THR A 61 -14.66 -2.45 -0.54
CA THR A 61 -15.67 -1.46 -0.88
C THR A 61 -15.80 -0.38 0.21
N GLU A 62 -16.28 0.80 -0.18
CA GLU A 62 -16.56 1.89 0.78
C GLU A 62 -17.56 1.49 1.87
N ALA A 63 -18.56 0.66 1.53
CA ALA A 63 -19.54 0.15 2.47
C ALA A 63 -18.87 -0.77 3.51
N GLU A 64 -17.95 -1.64 3.10
CA GLU A 64 -17.18 -2.47 4.01
C GLU A 64 -16.25 -1.64 4.89
N VAL A 65 -15.55 -0.63 4.34
CA VAL A 65 -14.70 0.28 5.12
C VAL A 65 -15.55 0.99 6.19
N SER A 66 -16.70 1.54 5.80
CA SER A 66 -17.63 2.21 6.72
C SER A 66 -18.13 1.27 7.82
N SER A 67 -18.43 0.02 7.48
CA SER A 67 -18.89 -1.00 8.43
C SER A 67 -17.78 -1.42 9.42
N VAL A 68 -16.55 -1.58 8.95
CA VAL A 68 -15.41 -2.07 9.76
C VAL A 68 -14.88 -0.99 10.71
N PHE A 69 -14.79 0.25 10.22
CA PHE A 69 -14.14 1.35 10.93
C PHE A 69 -15.12 2.36 11.54
N GLY A 70 -16.37 2.43 11.08
CA GLY A 70 -17.37 3.35 11.62
C GLY A 70 -16.87 4.79 11.66
N THR A 71 -16.82 5.36 12.87
CA THR A 71 -16.34 6.73 13.13
C THR A 71 -14.88 6.80 13.59
N GLU A 72 -14.11 5.71 13.48
CA GLU A 72 -12.69 5.65 13.91
C GLU A 72 -11.71 6.23 12.88
N ILE A 73 -12.19 6.63 11.71
CA ILE A 73 -11.39 7.21 10.63
C ILE A 73 -11.94 8.58 10.23
N ASP A 74 -11.03 9.51 9.89
CA ASP A 74 -11.41 10.90 9.58
C ASP A 74 -12.09 11.03 8.22
N VAL A 75 -11.71 10.19 7.24
CA VAL A 75 -12.18 10.30 5.87
C VAL A 75 -12.14 8.96 5.13
N ILE A 76 -13.15 8.74 4.29
CA ILE A 76 -13.16 7.69 3.26
C ILE A 76 -13.08 8.40 1.91
N VAL A 77 -12.08 8.02 1.10
CA VAL A 77 -11.93 8.55 -0.26
C VAL A 77 -12.51 7.54 -1.23
N SER A 78 -13.54 7.95 -1.96
CA SER A 78 -14.23 7.06 -2.89
C SER A 78 -13.37 6.62 -4.08
N GLY A 79 -13.52 5.37 -4.48
CA GLY A 79 -12.76 4.76 -5.57
C GLY A 79 -12.94 3.25 -5.67
N GLU A 80 -12.60 2.69 -6.83
CA GLU A 80 -12.70 1.25 -7.08
C GLU A 80 -11.34 0.57 -6.89
N VAL A 81 -11.31 -0.52 -6.13
CA VAL A 81 -10.11 -1.36 -6.05
C VAL A 81 -9.81 -1.96 -7.43
N SER A 82 -8.54 -1.93 -7.83
CA SER A 82 -8.11 -2.67 -9.02
C SER A 82 -8.35 -4.15 -8.78
N GLY A 83 -9.03 -4.84 -9.71
CA GLY A 83 -9.46 -6.25 -9.62
C GLY A 83 -8.35 -7.31 -9.56
N SER A 84 -7.26 -7.05 -8.85
CA SER A 84 -6.24 -8.03 -8.52
C SER A 84 -6.78 -9.02 -7.49
N GLU A 85 -6.56 -10.33 -7.68
CA GLU A 85 -7.02 -11.39 -6.78
C GLU A 85 -6.19 -11.51 -5.48
N GLY A 86 -5.35 -10.53 -5.17
CA GLY A 86 -4.50 -10.56 -4.00
C GLY A 86 -3.57 -9.35 -3.85
N PRO A 87 -2.72 -9.38 -2.82
CA PRO A 87 -1.77 -8.31 -2.56
C PRO A 87 -0.70 -8.21 -3.65
N SER A 88 -0.04 -7.04 -3.73
CA SER A 88 1.06 -6.82 -4.67
C SER A 88 2.22 -7.78 -4.46
N GLU A 89 2.94 -8.05 -5.54
CA GLU A 89 4.26 -8.67 -5.46
C GLU A 89 5.18 -7.82 -4.59
N ILE A 90 6.03 -8.46 -3.78
CA ILE A 90 7.16 -7.79 -3.10
C ILE A 90 8.45 -8.34 -3.70
N ARG A 91 9.27 -7.44 -4.23
CA ARG A 91 10.54 -7.76 -4.87
C ARG A 91 11.67 -6.91 -4.30
N ASP A 92 12.81 -7.50 -4.02
CA ASP A 92 14.03 -6.74 -3.72
C ASP A 92 14.56 -6.07 -4.98
N LEU A 93 14.78 -4.75 -4.94
CA LEU A 93 15.20 -3.99 -6.12
C LEU A 93 16.63 -4.34 -6.57
N LEU A 94 17.52 -4.69 -5.63
CA LEU A 94 18.93 -4.92 -5.91
C LEU A 94 19.19 -6.35 -6.40
N SER A 95 18.64 -7.34 -5.71
CA SER A 95 18.85 -8.75 -6.05
C SER A 95 17.86 -9.27 -7.10
N GLY A 96 16.70 -8.62 -7.23
CA GLY A 96 15.58 -9.09 -8.05
C GLY A 96 14.79 -10.23 -7.41
N GLU A 97 15.15 -10.66 -6.20
CA GLU A 97 14.47 -11.72 -5.45
C GLU A 97 13.00 -11.37 -5.20
N VAL A 98 12.10 -12.33 -5.40
CA VAL A 98 10.68 -12.18 -5.11
C VAL A 98 10.41 -12.73 -3.71
N LEU A 99 10.16 -11.85 -2.74
CA LEU A 99 9.85 -12.22 -1.36
C LEU A 99 8.38 -12.61 -1.18
N ARG A 100 7.50 -12.01 -1.99
CA ARG A 100 6.08 -12.38 -2.05
C ARG A 100 5.61 -12.34 -3.50
N PRO A 101 5.14 -13.45 -4.08
CA PRO A 101 4.57 -13.42 -5.42
C PRO A 101 3.27 -12.60 -5.43
N GLY A 102 3.06 -11.81 -6.48
CA GLY A 102 1.77 -11.18 -6.74
C GLY A 102 0.75 -12.21 -7.21
N ARG A 103 -0.54 -11.88 -7.08
CA ARG A 103 -1.61 -12.61 -7.78
C ARG A 103 -2.06 -11.79 -8.98
N VAL A 104 -1.69 -12.25 -10.17
CA VAL A 104 -2.19 -11.72 -11.45
C VAL A 104 -3.25 -12.71 -11.94
N VAL A 105 -4.35 -12.17 -12.47
CA VAL A 105 -5.40 -12.94 -13.16
C VAL A 105 -4.84 -13.57 -14.43
#